data_AF-A0A401ZNC3-F1
#
_entry.id   AF-A0A401ZNC3-F1
#
_cell.length_a   1.000
_cell.length_b   1.000
_cell.length_c   1.000
_cell.angle_alpha   90.00
_cell.angle_beta   90.00
_cell.angle_gamma   90.00
#
_symmetry.space_group_name_H-M   'P 1'
#
loop_
_entity.id
_entity.type
_entity.pdbx_description
1 polymer ?
#
loop_
_entity_poly.entity_id
_entity_poly.type
_entity_poly.pdbx_seq_one_letter_code
_entity_poly.pdbx_strand_id
1 'polypeptide(L)'
;MERVRAQLQKSVERLQSLQARPSNDQAQKQAMEHELLSALSAVKEALPPDIQAQVQQLLMLHTDLSSPYIGRATSMTQLHQRNAERSDLPGWAQPE
;
A
#
# COMPACT_ATOMS: atom_id res chain seq x y z
N MET A 1 15.33 -8.11 -22.90
CA MET A 1 16.23 -7.98 -21.74
C MET A 1 16.79 -6.56 -21.56
N GLU A 2 17.30 -5.90 -22.59
CA GLU A 2 17.94 -4.57 -22.46
C GLU A 2 17.01 -3.46 -21.93
N ARG A 3 15.75 -3.43 -22.39
CA ARG A 3 14.73 -2.47 -21.91
C ARG A 3 14.40 -2.64 -20.42
N VAL A 4 14.33 -3.89 -19.95
CA VAL A 4 14.05 -4.24 -18.56
C VAL A 4 15.20 -3.78 -17.66
N ARG A 5 16.44 -3.95 -18.12
CA ARG A 5 17.63 -3.48 -17.42
C ARG A 5 17.68 -1.95 -17.31
N ALA A 6 17.39 -1.24 -18.40
CA ALA A 6 17.32 0.22 -18.39
C ALA A 6 16.22 0.75 -17.45
N GLN A 7 15.08 0.06 -17.39
CA GLN A 7 13.97 0.43 -16.51
C GLN A 7 14.29 0.18 -15.04
N LEU A 8 14.92 -0.95 -14.71
CA LEU A 8 15.45 -1.23 -13.37
C LEU A 8 16.46 -0.18 -12.91
N GLN A 9 17.40 0.18 -13.79
CA GLN A 9 18.45 1.15 -13.48
C GLN A 9 17.85 2.53 -13.17
N LYS A 10 16.86 2.96 -13.96
CA LYS A 10 16.12 4.20 -13.73
C LYS A 10 15.33 4.18 -12.41
N SER A 11 14.74 3.05 -12.03
CA SER A 11 14.03 2.91 -10.76
C SER A 11 14.99 2.92 -9.56
N VAL A 12 16.19 2.35 -9.69
CA VAL A 12 17.24 2.45 -8.65
C VAL A 12 17.68 3.90 -8.44
N GLU A 13 17.95 4.64 -9.52
CA GLU A 13 18.30 6.07 -9.44
C GLU A 13 17.20 6.90 -8.76
N ARG A 14 15.93 6.62 -9.08
CA ARG A 14 14.79 7.26 -8.43
C ARG A 14 14.73 6.94 -6.94
N LEU A 15 14.87 5.67 -6.54
CA LEU A 15 14.85 5.27 -5.14
C LEU A 15 16.00 5.90 -4.35
N GLN A 16 17.20 5.98 -4.92
CA GLN A 16 18.33 6.67 -4.31
C GLN A 16 18.07 8.17 -4.14
N SER A 17 17.49 8.82 -5.16
CA SER A 17 17.11 10.24 -5.06
C SER A 17 16.01 10.50 -4.02
N LEU A 18 15.08 9.56 -3.87
CA LEU A 18 14.01 9.62 -2.87
C LEU A 18 14.57 9.41 -1.46
N GLN A 19 15.53 8.51 -1.26
CA GLN A 19 16.20 8.28 0.02
C GLN A 19 17.04 9.50 0.47
N ALA A 20 17.67 10.21 -0.47
CA ALA A 20 18.54 11.35 -0.17
C ALA A 20 17.79 12.64 0.22
N ARG A 21 16.46 12.67 0.12
CA ARG A 21 15.66 13.87 0.44
C ARG A 21 15.14 13.82 1.88
N PRO A 22 15.36 14.86 2.70
CA PRO A 22 14.63 15.04 3.95
C PRO A 22 13.23 15.55 3.59
N SER A 23 12.23 14.67 3.62
CA SER A 23 10.84 15.06 3.38
C SER A 23 9.92 14.26 4.28
N ASN A 24 8.65 14.67 4.32
CA ASN A 24 7.62 14.07 5.16
C ASN A 24 7.64 12.54 5.05
N ASP A 25 8.02 11.85 6.14
CA ASP A 25 8.34 10.42 6.17
C ASP A 25 7.27 9.55 5.49
N GLN A 26 6.00 9.94 5.64
CA GLN A 26 4.88 9.20 5.08
C GLN A 26 4.72 9.36 3.55
N ALA A 27 4.93 10.58 3.02
CA ALA A 27 4.89 10.82 1.58
C ALA A 27 6.11 10.19 0.89
N GLN A 28 7.26 10.21 1.55
CA GLN A 28 8.49 9.55 1.07
C GLN A 28 8.34 8.03 1.07
N LYS A 29 7.79 7.45 2.14
CA LYS A 29 7.49 6.02 2.20
C LYS A 29 6.56 5.58 1.07
N GLN A 30 5.47 6.31 0.84
CA GLN A 30 4.54 6.03 -0.26
C GLN A 30 5.20 6.15 -1.65
N ALA A 31 6.05 7.17 -1.86
CA ALA A 31 6.76 7.33 -3.12
C ALA A 31 7.79 6.20 -3.37
N MET A 32 8.51 5.78 -2.33
CA MET A 32 9.44 4.65 -2.42
C MET A 32 8.70 3.34 -2.70
N GLU A 33 7.60 3.09 -1.98
CA GLU A 33 6.77 1.91 -2.13
C GLU A 33 6.16 1.82 -3.54
N HIS A 34 5.65 2.94 -4.07
CA HIS A 34 5.15 3.03 -5.43
C HIS A 34 6.22 2.73 -6.49
N GLU A 35 7.43 3.30 -6.36
CA GLU A 35 8.51 3.05 -7.32
C GLU A 35 9.00 1.59 -7.27
N LEU A 36 9.02 0.96 -6.09
CA LEU A 36 9.33 -0.46 -5.91
C LEU A 36 8.31 -1.37 -6.61
N LEU A 37 7.02 -1.12 -6.43
CA LEU A 37 5.94 -1.89 -7.06
C LEU A 37 5.94 -1.73 -8.59
N SER A 38 6.20 -0.51 -9.06
CA SER A 38 6.35 -0.20 -10.48
C SER A 38 7.51 -0.98 -11.12
N ALA A 39 8.67 -1.01 -10.45
CA ALA A 39 9.83 -1.77 -10.90
C ALA A 39 9.55 -3.28 -10.93
N LEU A 40 8.95 -3.84 -9.87
CA LEU A 40 8.58 -5.26 -9.82
C LEU A 40 7.59 -5.64 -10.91
N SER A 41 6.61 -4.79 -11.19
CA SER A 41 5.63 -5.00 -12.27
C SER A 41 6.29 -4.98 -13.65
N ALA A 42 7.24 -4.07 -13.88
CA ALA A 42 7.96 -3.97 -15.15
C ALA A 42 8.90 -5.15 -15.42
N VAL A 43 9.44 -5.76 -14.35
CA VAL A 43 10.37 -6.89 -14.46
C VAL A 43 9.65 -8.23 -14.50
N LYS A 44 8.42 -8.30 -13.95
CA LYS A 44 7.60 -9.53 -13.90
C LYS A 44 7.56 -10.26 -15.25
N GLU A 45 7.28 -9.57 -16.35
CA GLU A 45 7.16 -10.23 -17.67
C GLU A 45 8.45 -10.83 -18.20
N ALA A 46 9.61 -10.43 -17.67
CA ALA A 46 10.92 -10.91 -18.07
C ALA A 46 11.49 -11.99 -17.14
N LEU A 47 10.80 -12.30 -16.04
CA LEU A 47 11.23 -13.32 -15.09
C LEU A 47 10.81 -14.73 -15.54
N PRO A 48 11.53 -15.78 -15.10
CA PRO A 48 11.08 -17.17 -15.19
C PRO A 48 9.69 -17.37 -14.57
N PRO A 49 8.83 -18.25 -15.11
CA PRO A 49 7.42 -18.38 -14.73
C PRO A 49 7.19 -18.76 -13.26
N ASP A 50 8.10 -19.52 -12.66
CA ASP A 50 8.14 -19.84 -11.23
C ASP A 50 8.34 -18.59 -10.36
N ILE A 51 9.20 -17.67 -10.80
CA ILE A 51 9.45 -16.39 -10.13
C ILE A 51 8.31 -15.39 -10.41
N GLN A 52 7.71 -15.42 -11.61
CA GLN A 52 6.55 -14.59 -11.93
C GLN A 52 5.36 -14.83 -10.99
N ALA A 53 5.08 -16.10 -10.67
CA ALA A 53 4.01 -16.48 -9.76
C ALA A 53 4.26 -15.94 -8.34
N GLN A 54 5.51 -16.01 -7.86
CA GLN A 54 5.90 -15.48 -6.55
C GLN A 54 5.81 -13.95 -6.51
N VAL A 55 6.27 -13.25 -7.55
CA VAL A 55 6.14 -11.79 -7.65
C VAL A 55 4.67 -11.37 -7.69
N GLN A 56 3.82 -12.11 -8.41
CA GLN A 56 2.39 -11.83 -8.45
C GLN A 56 1.71 -12.04 -7.08
N GLN A 57 2.08 -13.08 -6.33
CA GLN A 57 1.60 -13.29 -4.97
C GLN A 57 2.03 -12.14 -4.04
N LEU A 58 3.29 -11.69 -4.14
CA LEU A 58 3.77 -10.56 -3.33
C LEU A 58 3.02 -9.26 -3.64
N LEU A 59 2.72 -8.97 -4.91
CA LEU A 59 1.93 -7.80 -5.30
C LEU A 59 0.48 -7.87 -4.78
N MET A 60 -0.14 -9.06 -4.82
CA MET A 60 -1.48 -9.26 -4.25
C MET A 60 -1.48 -9.05 -2.73
N LEU A 61 -0.55 -9.68 -2.02
CA LEU A 61 -0.40 -9.51 -0.57
C LEU A 61 -0.13 -8.05 -0.18
N HIS A 62 0.69 -7.34 -0.96
CA HIS A 62 0.93 -5.92 -0.76
C HIS A 62 -0.35 -5.09 -0.94
N THR A 63 -1.13 -5.36 -1.98
CA THR A 63 -2.41 -4.68 -2.25
C THR A 63 -3.41 -4.92 -1.11
N ASP A 64 -3.48 -6.15 -0.60
CA ASP A 64 -4.34 -6.50 0.53
C ASP A 64 -3.91 -5.77 1.80
N LEU A 65 -2.60 -5.76 2.12
CA LEU A 65 -2.06 -5.11 3.33
C LEU A 65 -2.10 -3.59 3.26
N SER A 66 -1.96 -3.01 2.07
CA SER A 66 -2.01 -1.56 1.84
C SER A 66 -3.44 -1.03 1.66
N SER A 67 -4.44 -1.93 1.61
CA SER A 67 -5.84 -1.55 1.46
C SER A 67 -6.29 -0.70 2.65
N PRO A 68 -6.76 0.55 2.40
CA PRO A 68 -7.17 1.47 3.46
C PRO A 68 -8.39 0.98 4.26
N TYR A 69 -9.05 -0.09 3.79
CA TYR A 69 -10.22 -0.67 4.42
C TYR A 69 -9.89 -1.61 5.58
N ILE A 70 -8.67 -2.16 5.66
CA ILE A 70 -8.28 -3.03 6.78
C ILE A 70 -8.07 -2.21 8.07
N GLY A 71 -7.72 -0.93 7.96
CA GLY A 71 -7.55 -0.03 9.11
C GLY A 71 -8.69 0.96 9.37
N ARG A 72 -9.71 1.06 8.50
CA ARG A 72 -10.79 2.06 8.61
C ARG A 72 -12.21 1.47 8.74
N ALA A 73 -12.40 0.18 8.51
CA ALA A 73 -13.72 -0.46 8.67
C ALA A 73 -14.18 -0.52 10.15
N THR A 74 -13.32 -0.15 11.08
CA THR A 74 -13.59 -0.14 12.52
C THR A 74 -14.12 1.21 13.02
N SER A 75 -13.91 2.32 12.33
CA SER A 75 -14.23 3.64 12.92
C SER A 75 -15.72 3.93 13.03
N MET A 76 -16.53 3.51 12.05
CA MET A 76 -17.97 3.84 12.04
C MET A 76 -18.78 2.71 12.69
N THR A 77 -18.48 1.46 12.35
CA THR A 77 -19.19 0.29 12.90
C THR A 77 -18.86 0.05 14.37
N GLN A 78 -17.60 0.23 14.82
CA GLN A 78 -17.28 0.12 16.25
C GLN A 78 -17.76 1.34 17.04
N LEU A 79 -17.86 2.52 16.43
CA LEU A 79 -18.43 3.70 17.09
C LEU A 79 -19.95 3.56 17.24
N HIS A 80 -20.64 2.98 16.26
CA HIS A 80 -22.05 2.59 16.39
C HIS A 80 -22.26 1.55 17.49
N GLN A 81 -21.42 0.50 17.57
CA GLN A 81 -21.51 -0.49 18.65
C GLN A 81 -21.21 0.13 20.03
N ARG A 82 -20.17 0.96 20.13
CA ARG A 82 -19.79 1.62 21.39
C ARG A 82 -20.80 2.68 21.86
N ASN A 83 -21.55 3.30 20.93
CA ASN A 83 -22.65 4.20 21.26
C ASN A 83 -23.91 3.45 21.67
N ALA A 84 -24.18 2.28 21.08
CA ALA A 84 -25.28 1.41 21.50
C ALA A 84 -25.11 0.91 22.96
N GLU A 85 -23.88 0.72 23.41
CA GLU A 85 -23.54 0.35 24.80
C GLU A 85 -23.61 1.53 25.79
N ARG A 86 -23.76 2.78 25.32
CA ARG A 86 -23.83 3.99 26.15
C ARG A 86 -25.24 4.60 26.09
N SER A 87 -26.10 4.21 27.04
CA SER A 87 -27.47 4.73 27.18
C SER A 87 -27.58 6.18 27.64
N ASP A 88 -26.46 6.87 27.88
CA ASP A 88 -26.40 8.28 28.33
C ASP A 88 -26.10 9.25 27.17
N LEU A 89 -26.14 8.75 25.93
CA LEU A 89 -25.95 9.59 24.74
C LEU A 89 -27.30 10.09 24.21
N PRO A 90 -27.39 11.36 23.81
CA PRO A 90 -28.61 11.93 23.25
C PRO A 90 -29.03 11.21 21.95
N GLY A 91 -30.34 11.10 21.70
CA GLY A 91 -30.93 10.22 20.68
C GLY A 91 -30.50 10.47 19.22
N TRP A 92 -29.78 11.55 18.91
CA TRP A 92 -29.15 11.76 17.59
C TRP A 92 -27.84 10.97 17.42
N ALA A 93 -27.30 10.38 18.50
CA ALA A 93 -26.08 9.58 18.51
C ALA A 93 -26.33 8.08 18.69
N GLN A 94 -27.59 7.67 18.85
CA GLN A 94 -28.01 6.27 18.90
C GLN A 94 -28.53 5.85 17.51
N PRO A 95 -28.23 4.62 17.05
CA PRO A 95 -28.80 4.10 15.81
C PRO A 95 -30.33 3.97 15.97
N GLU A 96 -31.07 4.23 14.89
CA GLU A 96 -32.53 3.99 14.82
C GLU A 96 -32.90 2.52 15.06
#